data_AF-A0A378BFN0-F1
#
_entry.id   AF-A0A378BFN0-F1
#
_cell.length_a   1.000
_cell.length_b   1.000
_cell.length_c   1.000
_cell.angle_alpha   90.00
_cell.angle_beta   90.00
_cell.angle_gamma   90.00
#
_symmetry.space_group_name_H-M   'P 1'
#
loop_
_entity.id
_entity.type
_entity.pdbx_description
1 polymer ?
#
loop_
_entity_poly.entity_id
_entity_poly.type
_entity_poly.pdbx_seq_one_letter_code
_entity_poly.pdbx_strand_id
1 'polypeptide(L)'
;MKDHTIPLTLISILADGEFHSGEQLGEQLGMSRAAINKHIQTLRDWGVDVFTVPGKGYSLPEPIHLLDEKKISQEIDHGRVTVLPVIDSTNQYLLDRLDELTSGDACVAEYQQAGRGRRGRKWFSPFGANLYLSMYWRLEQGPAAAIGLSLVIGIVIAEVLQQLGAEQVRVKWPNDIYLQDRKLSGILVELTGKTGDAAQIVSGAVSTL
;
A
#
# COMPACT_ATOMS: atom_id res chain seq x y z
N MET A 1 -8.97 -2.15 -18.40
CA MET A 1 -8.81 -1.75 -16.98
C MET A 1 -10.14 -1.20 -16.50
N LYS A 2 -10.57 -1.50 -15.27
CA LYS A 2 -11.73 -0.82 -14.69
C LYS A 2 -11.36 0.65 -14.49
N ASP A 3 -12.23 1.56 -14.89
CA ASP A 3 -12.03 2.98 -14.64
C ASP A 3 -12.26 3.26 -13.14
N HIS A 4 -11.22 3.75 -12.47
CA HIS A 4 -11.22 4.07 -11.05
C HIS A 4 -11.22 5.58 -10.79
N THR A 5 -11.30 6.41 -11.83
CA THR A 5 -11.18 7.86 -11.73
C THR A 5 -12.22 8.46 -10.78
N ILE A 6 -13.50 8.13 -10.96
CA ILE A 6 -14.59 8.70 -10.14
C ILE A 6 -14.51 8.27 -8.66
N PRO A 7 -14.35 6.98 -8.31
CA PRO A 7 -14.13 6.59 -6.92
C PRO A 7 -12.90 7.29 -6.30
N LEU A 8 -11.80 7.44 -7.05
CA LEU A 8 -10.60 8.11 -6.56
C LEU A 8 -10.82 9.60 -6.30
N THR A 9 -11.57 10.29 -7.17
CA THR A 9 -11.96 11.68 -6.91
C THR A 9 -12.87 11.77 -5.69
N LEU A 10 -13.82 10.85 -5.53
CA LEU A 10 -14.72 10.84 -4.37
C LEU A 10 -13.97 10.65 -3.06
N ILE A 11 -13.07 9.66 -2.98
CA ILE A 11 -12.29 9.44 -1.75
C ILE A 11 -11.36 10.63 -1.45
N SER A 12 -10.83 11.31 -2.47
CA SER A 12 -10.03 12.53 -2.26
C SER A 12 -10.83 13.69 -1.67
N ILE A 13 -12.13 13.78 -1.96
CA ILE A 13 -13.03 14.77 -1.37
C ILE A 13 -13.37 14.37 0.07
N LEU A 14 -13.71 13.10 0.29
CA LEU A 14 -14.10 12.57 1.61
C LEU A 14 -12.93 12.42 2.58
N ALA A 15 -11.68 12.54 2.11
CA ALA A 15 -10.47 12.34 2.91
C ALA A 15 -10.33 13.33 4.08
N ASP A 16 -11.02 14.47 4.02
CA ASP A 16 -11.09 15.45 5.09
C ASP A 16 -11.90 14.97 6.32
N GLY A 17 -12.68 13.89 6.17
CA GLY A 17 -13.56 13.36 7.22
C GLY A 17 -14.87 14.14 7.41
N GLU A 18 -15.08 15.22 6.69
CA GLU A 18 -16.26 16.07 6.83
C GLU A 18 -17.49 15.45 6.13
N PHE A 19 -18.67 16.00 6.42
CA PHE A 19 -19.90 15.58 5.74
C PHE A 19 -20.04 16.24 4.38
N HIS A 20 -20.14 15.42 3.33
CA HIS A 20 -20.41 15.86 1.96
C HIS A 20 -21.76 15.32 1.48
N SER A 21 -22.65 16.22 1.07
CA SER A 21 -23.98 15.81 0.62
C SER A 21 -23.93 15.11 -0.75
N GLY A 22 -24.83 14.16 -0.98
CA GLY A 22 -24.90 13.47 -2.27
C GLY A 22 -25.34 14.35 -3.44
N GLU A 23 -25.96 15.50 -3.15
CA GLU A 23 -26.32 16.53 -4.13
C GLU A 23 -25.09 17.35 -4.52
N GLN A 24 -24.35 17.88 -3.53
CA GLN A 24 -23.09 18.59 -3.74
C GLN A 24 -22.07 17.76 -4.52
N LEU A 25 -21.87 16.49 -4.13
CA LEU A 25 -20.98 15.58 -4.83
C LEU A 25 -21.46 15.31 -6.27
N GLY A 26 -22.78 15.23 -6.47
CA GLY A 26 -23.38 15.06 -7.78
C GLY A 26 -23.15 16.27 -8.69
N GLU A 27 -23.35 17.48 -8.19
CA GLU A 27 -23.11 18.72 -8.92
C GLU A 27 -21.63 18.88 -9.29
N GLN A 28 -20.72 18.66 -8.32
CA GLN A 28 -19.27 18.81 -8.53
C GLN A 28 -18.72 17.81 -9.56
N LEU A 29 -19.26 16.59 -9.60
CA LEU A 29 -18.82 15.53 -10.52
C LEU A 29 -19.65 15.45 -11.80
N GLY A 30 -20.72 16.23 -11.94
CA GLY A 30 -21.65 16.16 -13.07
C GLY A 30 -22.43 14.84 -13.14
N MET A 31 -22.79 14.28 -11.98
CA MET A 31 -23.39 12.94 -11.85
C MET A 31 -24.69 12.97 -11.03
N SER A 32 -25.58 12.02 -11.29
CA SER A 32 -26.77 11.86 -10.45
C SER A 32 -26.41 11.32 -9.07
N ARG A 33 -27.21 11.64 -8.05
CA ARG A 33 -27.05 11.11 -6.68
C ARG A 33 -27.03 9.58 -6.64
N ALA A 34 -27.79 8.92 -7.52
CA ALA A 34 -27.79 7.46 -7.65
C ALA A 34 -26.44 6.93 -8.16
N ALA A 35 -25.80 7.64 -9.10
CA ALA A 35 -24.47 7.30 -9.60
C ALA A 35 -23.39 7.54 -8.53
N ILE A 36 -23.47 8.62 -7.75
CA ILE A 36 -22.61 8.84 -6.57
C ILE A 36 -22.71 7.65 -5.61
N ASN A 37 -23.92 7.23 -5.25
CA ASN A 37 -24.12 6.11 -4.33
C ASN A 37 -23.49 4.80 -4.84
N LYS A 38 -23.49 4.56 -6.15
CA LYS A 38 -22.79 3.40 -6.76
C LYS A 38 -21.27 3.46 -6.55
N HIS A 39 -20.68 4.65 -6.67
CA HIS A 39 -19.25 4.82 -6.43
C HIS A 39 -18.89 4.80 -4.95
N ILE A 40 -19.75 5.32 -4.06
CA ILE A 40 -19.62 5.11 -2.61
C ILE A 40 -19.61 3.61 -2.27
N GLN A 41 -20.46 2.81 -2.91
CA GLN A 41 -20.42 1.37 -2.72
C GLN A 41 -19.08 0.75 -3.18
N THR A 42 -18.49 1.28 -4.27
CA THR A 42 -17.15 0.83 -4.71
C THR A 42 -16.08 1.12 -3.66
N LEU A 43 -16.14 2.28 -2.98
CA LEU A 43 -15.23 2.60 -1.88
C LEU A 43 -15.39 1.63 -0.71
N ARG A 44 -16.64 1.27 -0.36
CA ARG A 44 -16.92 0.25 0.65
C ARG A 44 -16.36 -1.12 0.25
N ASP A 45 -16.47 -1.48 -1.02
CA ASP A 45 -15.90 -2.72 -1.55
C ASP A 45 -14.35 -2.73 -1.49
N TRP A 46 -13.72 -1.55 -1.44
CA TRP A 46 -12.28 -1.40 -1.17
C TRP A 46 -11.93 -1.36 0.33
N GLY A 47 -12.92 -1.54 1.21
CA GLY A 47 -12.72 -1.56 2.65
C GLY A 47 -12.72 -0.18 3.31
N VAL A 48 -13.13 0.87 2.60
CA VAL A 48 -13.35 2.20 3.21
C VAL A 48 -14.65 2.19 4.00
N ASP A 49 -14.61 2.55 5.28
CA ASP A 49 -15.81 2.71 6.09
C ASP A 49 -16.46 4.07 5.80
N VAL A 50 -17.43 4.09 4.88
CA VAL A 50 -18.16 5.31 4.53
C VAL A 50 -19.52 5.33 5.20
N PHE A 51 -19.68 6.22 6.18
CA PHE A 51 -20.96 6.47 6.82
C PHE A 51 -21.91 7.22 5.88
N THR A 52 -23.20 6.89 5.98
CA THR A 52 -24.27 7.65 5.32
C THR A 52 -25.26 8.09 6.38
N VAL A 53 -25.42 9.40 6.54
CA VAL A 53 -26.38 9.99 7.46
C VAL A 53 -27.49 10.67 6.65
N PRO A 54 -28.76 10.21 6.80
CA PRO A 54 -29.91 10.85 6.13
C PRO A 54 -29.96 12.35 6.43
N GLY A 55 -30.08 13.16 5.38
CA GLY A 55 -30.12 14.63 5.49
C GLY A 55 -28.76 15.32 5.61
N LYS A 56 -27.65 14.60 5.87
CA LYS A 56 -26.29 15.18 5.89
C LYS A 56 -25.45 14.75 4.69
N GLY A 57 -25.44 13.46 4.34
CA GLY A 57 -24.63 12.94 3.25
C GLY A 57 -23.70 11.81 3.67
N TYR A 58 -22.49 11.83 3.11
CA TYR A 58 -21.44 10.84 3.33
C TYR A 58 -20.26 11.45 4.08
N SER A 59 -19.58 10.65 4.91
CA SER A 59 -18.39 11.05 5.67
C SER A 59 -17.59 9.80 6.04
N LEU A 60 -16.30 9.97 6.29
CA LEU A 60 -15.43 8.94 6.87
C LEU A 60 -15.45 9.07 8.41
N PRO A 61 -15.31 7.95 9.17
CA PRO A 61 -15.21 8.00 10.63
C PRO A 61 -14.06 8.88 11.10
N GLU A 62 -12.95 8.86 10.37
CA GLU A 62 -11.74 9.62 10.64
C GLU A 62 -11.18 10.14 9.31
N PRO A 63 -10.53 11.32 9.29
CA PRO A 63 -9.79 11.80 8.13
C PRO A 63 -8.70 10.80 7.74
N ILE A 64 -8.45 10.66 6.44
CA ILE A 64 -7.37 9.79 5.92
C ILE A 64 -6.31 10.63 5.21
N HIS A 65 -5.05 10.27 5.43
CA HIS A 65 -3.92 10.94 4.80
C HIS A 65 -3.53 10.18 3.54
N LEU A 66 -4.01 10.64 2.39
CA LEU A 66 -3.65 10.03 1.11
C LEU A 66 -2.15 10.22 0.80
N LEU A 67 -1.56 9.19 0.23
CA LEU A 67 -0.19 9.16 -0.27
C LEU A 67 -0.03 10.21 -1.38
N ASP A 68 1.04 11.00 -1.26
CA ASP A 68 1.38 12.06 -2.20
C ASP A 68 2.77 11.78 -2.78
N GLU A 69 2.79 11.40 -4.06
CA GLU A 69 4.02 11.05 -4.77
C GLU A 69 5.05 12.18 -4.74
N LYS A 70 4.59 13.44 -4.85
CA LYS A 70 5.50 14.59 -4.89
C LYS A 70 6.13 14.82 -3.52
N LYS A 71 5.36 14.72 -2.45
CA LYS A 71 5.88 14.85 -1.08
C LYS A 71 6.88 13.74 -0.77
N ILE A 72 6.54 12.48 -1.09
CA ILE A 72 7.44 11.35 -0.84
C ILE A 72 8.74 11.50 -1.65
N SER A 73 8.62 11.89 -2.92
CA SER A 73 9.79 12.06 -3.80
C SER A 73 10.71 13.21 -3.38
N GLN A 74 10.22 14.18 -2.61
CA GLN A 74 11.03 15.29 -2.09
C GLN A 74 11.86 14.91 -0.86
N GLU A 75 11.46 13.86 -0.14
CA GLU A 75 12.10 13.40 1.09
C GLU A 75 13.08 12.24 0.86
N ILE A 76 13.31 11.84 -0.39
CA ILE A 76 14.23 10.76 -0.77
C ILE A 76 15.35 11.29 -1.67
N ASP A 77 16.58 10.88 -1.37
CA ASP A 77 17.76 11.31 -2.15
C ASP A 77 17.99 10.45 -3.40
N HIS A 78 17.57 9.18 -3.36
CA HIS A 78 17.89 8.17 -4.37
C HIS A 78 16.71 7.22 -4.62
N GLY A 79 16.64 6.69 -5.84
CA GLY A 79 15.55 5.82 -6.29
C GLY A 79 14.28 6.59 -6.67
N ARG A 80 13.43 5.96 -7.46
CA ARG A 80 12.10 6.50 -7.79
C ARG A 80 11.03 5.84 -6.93
N VAL A 81 10.08 6.62 -6.45
CA VAL A 81 8.88 6.09 -5.79
C VAL A 81 7.67 6.38 -6.66
N THR A 82 6.98 5.31 -7.08
CA THR A 82 5.69 5.42 -7.77
C THR A 82 4.55 5.21 -6.77
N VAL A 83 3.59 6.13 -6.71
CA VAL A 83 2.37 6.00 -5.91
C VAL A 83 1.21 5.54 -6.78
N LEU A 84 0.62 4.39 -6.45
CA LEU A 84 -0.50 3.82 -7.19
C LEU A 84 -1.75 3.75 -6.30
N PRO A 85 -2.81 4.54 -6.57
CA PRO A 85 -4.00 4.50 -5.72
C PRO A 85 -4.69 3.13 -5.69
N VAL A 86 -4.76 2.44 -6.82
CA VAL A 86 -5.34 1.10 -6.91
C VAL A 86 -4.45 0.24 -7.81
N ILE A 87 -3.97 -0.87 -7.25
CA ILE A 87 -3.16 -1.85 -7.98
C ILE A 87 -3.61 -3.27 -7.62
N ASP A 88 -3.18 -4.27 -8.38
CA ASP A 88 -3.35 -5.67 -8.02
C ASP A 88 -2.40 -6.06 -6.89
N SER A 89 -1.09 -5.84 -7.07
CA SER A 89 -0.07 -5.98 -6.05
C SER A 89 1.14 -5.08 -6.34
N THR A 90 1.65 -4.39 -5.32
CA THR A 90 2.88 -3.58 -5.42
C THR A 90 4.09 -4.45 -5.79
N ASN A 91 4.14 -5.69 -5.31
CA ASN A 91 5.18 -6.64 -5.71
C ASN A 91 5.06 -7.01 -7.19
N GLN A 92 3.86 -7.35 -7.66
CA GLN A 92 3.65 -7.71 -9.06
C GLN A 92 4.00 -6.54 -10.00
N TYR A 93 3.61 -5.33 -9.61
CA TYR A 93 3.94 -4.12 -10.36
C TYR A 93 5.45 -3.98 -10.63
N LEU A 94 6.30 -4.24 -9.63
CA LEU A 94 7.75 -4.20 -9.81
C LEU A 94 8.29 -5.42 -10.58
N LEU A 95 7.76 -6.62 -10.31
CA LEU A 95 8.16 -7.85 -11.02
C LEU A 95 7.88 -7.77 -12.53
N ASP A 96 6.84 -7.06 -12.95
CA ASP A 96 6.51 -6.89 -14.38
C ASP A 96 7.44 -5.88 -15.10
N ARG A 97 8.30 -5.16 -14.37
CA ARG A 97 9.09 -4.03 -14.87
C ARG A 97 10.58 -4.16 -14.59
N LEU A 98 11.05 -5.36 -14.24
CA LEU A 98 12.40 -5.59 -13.74
C LEU A 98 13.53 -5.01 -14.63
N ASP A 99 13.35 -5.02 -15.95
CA ASP A 99 14.34 -4.50 -16.91
C ASP A 99 14.44 -2.96 -16.93
N GLU A 100 13.46 -2.25 -16.36
CA GLU A 100 13.37 -0.79 -16.30
C GLU A 100 13.75 -0.21 -14.92
N LEU A 101 13.99 -1.09 -13.93
CA LEU A 101 14.19 -0.72 -12.54
C LEU A 101 15.67 -0.63 -12.17
N THR A 102 15.99 0.32 -11.30
CA THR A 102 17.30 0.44 -10.64
C THR A 102 17.15 0.13 -9.15
N SER A 103 18.18 -0.44 -8.52
CA SER A 103 18.16 -0.71 -7.07
C SER A 103 17.72 0.52 -6.28
N GLY A 104 16.70 0.36 -5.44
CA GLY A 104 16.08 1.45 -4.69
C GLY A 104 14.77 1.96 -5.28
N ASP A 105 14.45 1.65 -6.54
CA ASP A 105 13.13 1.95 -7.11
C ASP A 105 12.04 1.22 -6.32
N ALA A 106 10.99 1.95 -5.96
CA ALA A 106 9.93 1.49 -5.08
C ALA A 106 8.55 1.87 -5.60
N CYS A 107 7.55 1.13 -5.13
CA CYS A 107 6.15 1.37 -5.39
C CYS A 107 5.38 1.31 -4.07
N VAL A 108 4.51 2.30 -3.86
CA VAL A 108 3.56 2.30 -2.75
C VAL A 108 2.14 2.39 -3.29
N ALA A 109 1.19 1.85 -2.54
CA ALA A 109 -0.22 1.87 -2.94
C ALA A 109 -1.16 2.19 -1.79
N GLU A 110 -2.34 2.71 -2.12
CA GLU A 110 -3.44 2.90 -1.17
C GLU A 110 -4.26 1.62 -1.01
N TYR A 111 -4.35 0.79 -2.06
CA TYR A 111 -5.19 -0.40 -2.10
C TYR A 111 -4.62 -1.47 -3.02
N GLN A 112 -4.62 -2.73 -2.57
CA GLN A 112 -4.26 -3.90 -3.39
C GLN A 112 -5.46 -4.84 -3.59
N GLN A 113 -5.91 -4.98 -4.84
CA GLN A 113 -6.99 -5.90 -5.22
C GLN A 113 -6.62 -7.37 -5.04
N ALA A 114 -5.34 -7.70 -5.18
CA ALA A 114 -4.80 -9.05 -5.16
C ALA A 114 -3.55 -9.13 -4.28
N GLY A 115 -3.55 -8.43 -3.13
CA GLY A 115 -2.45 -8.47 -2.16
C GLY A 115 -2.08 -9.92 -1.79
N ARG A 116 -0.77 -10.21 -1.78
CA ARG A 116 -0.23 -11.57 -1.59
C ARG A 116 0.64 -11.64 -0.35
N GLY A 117 0.53 -12.78 0.33
CA GLY A 117 1.45 -13.22 1.35
C GLY A 117 2.17 -14.50 0.93
N ARG A 118 3.01 -15.03 1.83
CA ARG A 118 3.75 -16.27 1.57
C ARG A 118 2.82 -17.45 1.31
N ARG A 119 3.31 -18.41 0.51
CA ARG A 119 2.62 -19.67 0.20
C ARG A 119 1.22 -19.47 -0.41
N GLY A 120 1.07 -18.44 -1.24
CA GLY A 120 -0.19 -18.15 -1.95
C GLY A 120 -1.33 -17.64 -1.07
N ARG A 121 -1.06 -17.28 0.20
CA ARG A 121 -2.08 -16.65 1.05
C ARG A 121 -2.41 -15.26 0.52
N LYS A 122 -3.67 -14.86 0.63
CA LYS A 122 -4.07 -13.47 0.36
C LYS A 122 -3.67 -12.57 1.52
N TRP A 123 -3.27 -11.35 1.21
CA TRP A 123 -3.07 -10.28 2.18
C TRP A 123 -4.22 -9.27 2.05
N PHE A 124 -5.00 -9.11 3.11
CA PHE A 124 -6.10 -8.16 3.13
C PHE A 124 -5.56 -6.73 3.11
N SER A 125 -5.95 -5.96 2.11
CA SER A 125 -5.33 -4.67 1.78
C SER A 125 -6.37 -3.56 1.59
N PRO A 126 -7.15 -3.15 2.62
CA PRO A 126 -8.15 -2.07 2.53
C PRO A 126 -7.54 -0.71 2.15
N PHE A 127 -8.34 0.12 1.47
CA PHE A 127 -7.90 1.41 0.94
C PHE A 127 -7.53 2.41 2.05
N GLY A 128 -6.31 2.96 1.99
CA GLY A 128 -5.86 4.05 2.88
C GLY A 128 -5.67 3.68 4.35
N ALA A 129 -5.84 2.41 4.72
CA ALA A 129 -5.78 1.96 6.12
C ALA A 129 -4.42 1.34 6.52
N ASN A 130 -3.62 0.91 5.55
CA ASN A 130 -2.29 0.32 5.78
C ASN A 130 -1.29 0.89 4.78
N LEU A 131 0.01 0.77 5.09
CA LEU A 131 1.07 1.06 4.12
C LEU A 131 1.39 -0.21 3.32
N TYR A 132 1.16 -0.20 2.00
CA TYR A 132 1.62 -1.24 1.08
C TYR A 132 2.83 -0.71 0.31
N LEU A 133 4.01 -1.22 0.59
CA LEU A 133 5.26 -0.77 -0.02
C LEU A 133 6.00 -1.96 -0.62
N SER A 134 6.52 -1.80 -1.82
CA SER A 134 7.48 -2.73 -2.43
C SER A 134 8.70 -1.98 -2.93
N MET A 135 9.87 -2.60 -2.81
CA MET A 135 11.14 -2.04 -3.30
C MET A 135 11.89 -3.08 -4.11
N TYR A 136 12.48 -2.65 -5.22
CA TYR A 136 13.35 -3.44 -6.06
C TYR A 136 14.82 -3.28 -5.66
N TRP A 137 15.56 -4.39 -5.69
CA TRP A 137 16.99 -4.41 -5.48
C TRP A 137 17.68 -5.48 -6.32
N ARG A 138 18.81 -5.13 -6.94
CA ARG A 138 19.68 -6.05 -7.66
C ARG A 138 20.87 -6.47 -6.79
N LEU A 139 21.04 -7.78 -6.56
CA LEU A 139 22.17 -8.36 -5.85
C LEU A 139 23.14 -9.03 -6.83
N GLU A 140 24.34 -8.45 -6.97
CA GLU A 140 25.39 -9.00 -7.82
C GLU A 140 25.96 -10.33 -7.29
N GLN A 141 25.83 -10.59 -5.98
CA GLN A 141 26.27 -11.85 -5.35
C GLN A 141 25.29 -13.03 -5.59
N GLY A 142 24.21 -12.79 -6.33
CA GLY A 142 23.23 -13.80 -6.71
C GLY A 142 22.28 -14.23 -5.57
N PRO A 143 21.44 -15.26 -5.80
CA PRO A 143 20.34 -15.61 -4.90
C PRO A 143 20.76 -16.03 -3.49
N ALA A 144 21.99 -16.52 -3.31
CA ALA A 144 22.51 -16.92 -2.01
C ALA A 144 22.60 -15.73 -1.02
N ALA A 145 22.86 -14.53 -1.52
CA ALA A 145 22.90 -13.31 -0.70
C ALA A 145 21.52 -12.85 -0.23
N ALA A 146 20.44 -13.36 -0.83
CA ALA A 146 19.09 -13.07 -0.37
C ALA A 146 18.67 -13.90 0.86
N ILE A 147 19.46 -14.90 1.25
CA ILE A 147 19.24 -15.67 2.47
C ILE A 147 19.34 -14.71 3.66
N GLY A 148 18.26 -14.59 4.42
CA GLY A 148 18.19 -13.68 5.57
C GLY A 148 17.82 -12.23 5.23
N LEU A 149 17.61 -11.88 3.95
CA LEU A 149 17.21 -10.53 3.58
C LEU A 149 15.88 -10.13 4.23
N SER A 150 14.93 -11.06 4.36
CA SER A 150 13.67 -10.81 5.08
C SER A 150 13.87 -10.44 6.55
N LEU A 151 14.94 -10.95 7.19
CA LEU A 151 15.29 -10.58 8.56
C LEU A 151 15.93 -9.20 8.61
N VAL A 152 16.83 -8.88 7.68
CA VAL A 152 17.44 -7.55 7.59
C VAL A 152 16.36 -6.48 7.40
N ILE A 153 15.44 -6.69 6.45
CA ILE A 153 14.29 -5.80 6.22
C ILE A 153 13.43 -5.70 7.49
N GLY A 154 13.17 -6.82 8.15
CA GLY A 154 12.39 -6.84 9.39
C GLY A 154 13.03 -6.04 10.52
N ILE A 155 14.35 -6.14 10.68
CA ILE A 155 15.12 -5.37 11.68
C ILE A 155 14.99 -3.88 11.38
N VAL A 156 15.26 -3.46 10.15
CA VAL A 156 15.19 -2.03 9.76
C VAL A 156 13.79 -1.46 9.97
N ILE A 157 12.73 -2.17 9.56
CA ILE A 157 11.36 -1.69 9.77
C ILE A 157 11.04 -1.63 11.27
N ALA A 158 11.44 -2.62 12.06
CA ALA A 158 11.22 -2.61 13.50
C ALA A 158 11.93 -1.43 14.18
N GLU A 159 13.19 -1.15 13.81
CA GLU A 159 13.96 -0.02 14.32
C GLU A 159 13.32 1.33 13.96
N VAL A 160 12.88 1.50 12.71
CA VAL A 160 12.18 2.73 12.28
C VAL A 160 10.86 2.90 13.05
N LEU A 161 10.06 1.85 13.20
CA LEU A 161 8.81 1.92 13.96
C LEU A 161 9.04 2.23 15.44
N GLN A 162 10.08 1.67 16.05
CA GLN A 162 10.48 1.99 17.43
C GLN A 162 10.91 3.45 17.57
N GLN A 163 11.68 3.99 16.61
CA GLN A 163 12.08 5.41 16.59
C GLN A 163 10.87 6.34 16.44
N LEU A 164 9.81 5.90 15.77
CA LEU A 164 8.54 6.61 15.64
C LEU A 164 7.61 6.44 16.86
N GLY A 165 8.03 5.73 17.90
CA GLY A 165 7.32 5.61 19.18
C GLY A 165 6.67 4.24 19.44
N ALA A 166 6.77 3.27 18.52
CA ALA A 166 6.23 1.93 18.71
C ALA A 166 7.24 1.00 19.42
N GLU A 167 7.61 1.32 20.66
CA GLU A 167 8.73 0.71 21.41
C GLU A 167 8.66 -0.82 21.56
N GLN A 168 7.45 -1.40 21.57
CA GLN A 168 7.25 -2.84 21.78
C GLN A 168 7.25 -3.66 20.48
N VAL A 169 7.52 -3.04 19.33
CA VAL A 169 7.60 -3.73 18.04
C VAL A 169 8.78 -4.72 18.03
N ARG A 170 8.54 -5.94 17.53
CA ARG A 170 9.54 -7.01 17.47
C ARG A 170 9.49 -7.75 16.14
N VAL A 171 10.64 -8.25 15.70
CA VAL A 171 10.73 -9.15 14.54
C VAL A 171 10.39 -10.58 14.97
N LYS A 172 9.43 -11.20 14.29
CA LYS A 172 9.16 -12.63 14.36
C LYS A 172 9.75 -13.34 13.15
N TRP A 173 10.71 -14.22 13.41
CA TRP A 173 11.34 -15.02 12.37
C TRP A 173 10.29 -15.83 11.58
N PRO A 174 10.42 -15.93 10.24
CA PRO A 174 11.51 -15.37 9.42
C PRO A 174 11.20 -14.01 8.76
N ASN A 175 9.99 -13.48 8.85
CA ASN A 175 9.54 -12.43 7.92
C ASN A 175 8.33 -11.60 8.41
N ASP A 176 7.98 -11.66 9.69
CA ASP A 176 6.83 -10.91 10.20
C ASP A 176 7.26 -9.95 11.31
N ILE A 177 6.50 -8.89 11.51
CA ILE A 177 6.68 -7.91 12.58
C ILE A 177 5.47 -7.99 13.49
N TYR A 178 5.72 -7.99 14.79
CA TYR A 178 4.72 -8.23 15.83
C TYR A 178 4.72 -7.08 16.84
N LEU A 179 3.53 -6.79 17.36
CA LEU A 179 3.30 -5.89 18.48
C LEU A 179 2.34 -6.59 19.45
N GLN A 180 2.74 -6.73 20.72
CA GLN A 180 1.93 -7.41 21.74
C GLN A 180 1.43 -8.80 21.29
N ASP A 181 2.34 -9.63 20.77
CA ASP A 181 2.07 -10.99 20.26
C ASP A 181 1.06 -11.09 19.10
N ARG A 182 0.63 -9.97 18.53
CA ARG A 182 -0.19 -9.90 17.31
C ARG A 182 0.65 -9.44 16.14
N LYS A 183 0.29 -9.94 14.96
CA LYS A 183 0.97 -9.57 13.72
C LYS A 183 0.63 -8.13 13.36
N LEU A 184 1.67 -7.29 13.23
CA LEU A 184 1.60 -5.90 12.82
C LEU A 184 1.91 -5.75 11.33
N SER A 185 2.96 -6.42 10.87
CA SER A 185 3.40 -6.34 9.48
C SER A 185 3.88 -7.68 8.94
N GLY A 186 3.77 -7.84 7.62
CA GLY A 186 4.27 -8.99 6.88
C GLY A 186 5.24 -8.55 5.80
N ILE A 187 6.37 -9.27 5.70
CA ILE A 187 7.38 -9.05 4.67
C ILE A 187 7.33 -10.22 3.68
N LEU A 188 7.27 -9.89 2.40
CA LEU A 188 7.30 -10.85 1.30
C LEU A 188 8.47 -10.49 0.37
N VAL A 189 9.49 -11.35 0.38
CA VAL A 189 10.64 -11.26 -0.54
C VAL A 189 10.43 -12.24 -1.68
N GLU A 190 10.38 -11.73 -2.90
CA GLU A 190 10.31 -12.50 -4.14
C GLU A 190 11.61 -12.33 -4.92
N LEU A 191 12.08 -13.44 -5.49
CA LEU A 191 13.41 -13.57 -6.09
C LEU A 191 13.28 -14.07 -7.51
N THR A 192 13.88 -13.36 -8.46
CA THR A 192 14.07 -13.79 -9.84
C THR A 192 15.56 -13.81 -10.17
N GLY A 193 16.05 -14.88 -10.79
CA GLY A 193 17.47 -15.02 -11.11
C GLY A 193 17.90 -16.48 -11.21
N LYS A 194 18.98 -16.73 -11.97
CA LYS A 194 19.57 -18.06 -12.11
C LYS A 194 20.78 -18.17 -11.18
N THR A 195 21.09 -19.40 -10.75
CA THR A 195 22.31 -19.65 -9.98
C THR A 195 23.53 -19.31 -10.84
N GLY A 196 24.43 -18.46 -10.33
CA GLY A 196 25.61 -17.98 -11.05
C GLY A 196 25.43 -16.65 -11.79
N ASP A 197 24.28 -15.99 -11.64
CA ASP A 197 24.01 -14.65 -12.17
C ASP A 197 23.48 -13.72 -11.05
N ALA A 198 23.34 -12.43 -11.33
CA ALA A 198 22.72 -11.47 -10.42
C ALA A 198 21.28 -11.89 -10.06
N ALA A 199 20.88 -11.63 -8.82
CA ALA A 199 19.51 -11.83 -8.37
C ALA A 199 18.76 -10.51 -8.35
N GLN A 200 17.54 -10.54 -8.85
CA GLN A 200 16.59 -9.45 -8.80
C GLN A 200 15.60 -9.73 -7.67
N ILE A 201 15.40 -8.74 -6.82
CA ILE A 201 14.63 -8.88 -5.59
C ILE A 201 13.53 -7.84 -5.59
N VAL A 202 12.33 -8.30 -5.27
CA VAL A 202 11.21 -7.43 -4.91
C VAL A 202 10.80 -7.76 -3.49
N SER A 203 10.96 -6.79 -2.60
CA SER A 203 10.59 -6.90 -1.20
C SER A 203 9.37 -6.05 -0.92
N GLY A 204 8.26 -6.70 -0.58
CA GLY A 204 7.02 -6.07 -0.12
C GLY A 204 6.96 -6.05 1.40
N ALA A 205 6.62 -4.90 1.98
CA ALA A 205 6.25 -4.75 3.38
C ALA A 205 4.83 -4.20 3.46
N VAL A 206 4.02 -4.80 4.33
CA VAL A 206 2.68 -4.29 4.63
C VAL A 206 2.52 -4.09 6.11
N SER A 207 2.24 -2.86 6.53
CA SER A 207 2.03 -2.53 7.94
C SER A 207 0.58 -2.16 8.24
N THR A 208 -0.02 -2.86 9.19
CA THR A 208 -1.26 -2.47 9.84
C THR A 208 -0.92 -1.60 11.02
N LEU A 209 -1.20 -0.31 10.92
CA LEU A 209 -1.04 0.66 12.02
C LEU A 209 -2.34 0.71 12.84
#